data_AF-A0A6B3FEN0-F1
#
_entry.id   AF-A0A6B3FEN0-F1
#
_cell.length_a   1.000
_cell.length_b   1.000
_cell.length_c   1.000
_cell.angle_alpha   90.00
_cell.angle_beta   90.00
_cell.angle_gamma   90.00
#
_symmetry.space_group_name_H-M   'P 1'
#
loop_
_entity.id
_entity.type
_entity.pdbx_description
1 polymer ?
#
loop_
_entity_poly.entity_id
_entity_poly.type
_entity_poly.pdbx_seq_one_letter_code
_entity_poly.pdbx_strand_id
1 'polypeptide(L)'
;ALPRLERLLASVGTDPTRVVRAGTASVYPDRLPDTRAASWRLVEQGRSGSAPVRRHLGALMHLALDHFHLGRWDEAARLAAEGVALCETHDYGFYAWYFQYVQAIVSAVRGDTASSTALTQRIIRWSA
;
A
#
# COMPACT_ATOMS: atom_id res chain seq x y z
N ALA A 1 15.53 -10.27 13.81
CA ALA A 1 14.71 -9.97 12.60
C ALA A 1 15.40 -8.95 11.67
N LEU A 2 15.93 -7.84 12.21
CA LEU A 2 16.49 -6.74 11.41
C LEU A 2 17.65 -7.11 10.44
N PRO A 3 18.63 -7.96 10.79
CA PRO A 3 19.68 -8.37 9.84
C PRO A 3 19.19 -9.17 8.64
N ARG A 4 18.00 -9.80 8.74
CA ARG A 4 17.36 -10.47 7.60
C ARG A 4 16.69 -9.45 6.69
N LEU A 5 16.11 -8.39 7.25
CA LEU A 5 15.54 -7.30 6.48
C LEU A 5 16.63 -6.51 5.73
N GLU A 6 17.76 -6.23 6.36
CA GLU A 6 18.89 -5.56 5.71
C GLU A 6 19.39 -6.32 4.49
N ARG A 7 19.56 -7.65 4.60
CA ARG A 7 19.90 -8.50 3.45
C ARG A 7 18.84 -8.48 2.36
N LEU A 8 17.56 -8.46 2.75
CA LEU A 8 16.46 -8.37 1.79
C LEU A 8 16.51 -7.04 1.04
N LEU A 9 16.67 -5.91 1.76
CA LEU A 9 16.79 -4.55 1.22
C LEU A 9 18.00 -4.39 0.31
N ALA A 10 19.17 -4.89 0.72
CA ALA A 10 20.38 -4.88 -0.11
C ALA A 10 20.22 -5.68 -1.42
N SER A 11 19.28 -6.62 -1.46
CA SER A 11 18.96 -7.43 -2.63
C SER A 11 17.79 -6.89 -3.45
N VAL A 12 17.22 -5.73 -3.09
CA VAL A 12 16.13 -5.07 -3.82
C VAL A 12 16.69 -4.51 -5.13
N GLY A 13 16.66 -5.35 -6.16
CA GLY A 13 16.90 -4.96 -7.53
C GLY A 13 15.60 -4.51 -8.23
N THR A 14 15.45 -4.91 -9.48
CA THR A 14 14.25 -4.63 -10.30
C THR A 14 13.20 -5.74 -10.25
N ASP A 15 13.47 -6.86 -9.57
CA ASP A 15 12.53 -7.98 -9.43
C ASP A 15 11.30 -7.54 -8.60
N PRO A 16 10.10 -7.44 -9.21
CA PRO A 16 8.90 -6.97 -8.53
C PRO A 16 8.51 -7.81 -7.31
N THR A 17 8.79 -9.11 -7.33
CA THR A 17 8.48 -10.01 -6.22
C THR A 17 9.33 -9.68 -5.00
N ARG A 18 10.61 -9.35 -5.21
CA ARG A 18 11.52 -8.94 -4.14
C ARG A 18 11.15 -7.57 -3.59
N VAL A 19 10.78 -6.62 -4.46
CA VAL A 19 10.33 -5.29 -4.04
C VAL A 19 9.14 -5.39 -3.10
N VAL A 20 8.08 -6.11 -3.51
CA VAL A 20 6.87 -6.27 -2.68
C VAL A 20 7.19 -7.01 -1.38
N ARG A 21 8.02 -8.06 -1.42
CA ARG A 21 8.40 -8.80 -0.21
C ARG A 21 9.21 -7.95 0.76
N ALA A 22 10.13 -7.12 0.24
CA ALA A 22 10.89 -6.16 1.03
C ALA A 22 9.98 -5.10 1.64
N GLY A 23 9.09 -4.50 0.85
CA GLY A 23 8.11 -3.51 1.32
C GLY A 23 7.27 -4.05 2.46
N THR A 24 6.77 -5.29 2.37
CA THR A 24 5.95 -5.90 3.44
C THR A 24 6.73 -6.08 4.73
N ALA A 25 7.99 -6.53 4.65
CA ALA A 25 8.85 -6.67 5.82
C ALA A 25 9.29 -5.31 6.40
N SER A 26 9.21 -4.24 5.60
CA SER A 26 9.60 -2.87 5.92
C SER A 26 8.50 -2.04 6.61
N VAL A 27 7.24 -2.47 6.60
CA VAL A 27 6.10 -1.71 7.19
C VAL A 27 6.30 -1.40 8.68
N TYR A 28 6.53 -2.43 9.49
CA TYR A 28 6.61 -2.29 10.94
C TYR A 28 7.90 -1.70 11.51
N PRO A 29 9.10 -1.97 10.94
CA PRO A 29 10.36 -1.41 11.45
C PRO A 29 10.66 0.01 10.93
N ASP A 30 9.69 0.70 10.33
CA ASP A 30 9.87 2.03 9.72
C ASP A 30 10.95 2.07 8.62
N ARG A 31 10.93 1.06 7.74
CA ARG A 31 11.92 0.90 6.65
C ARG A 31 11.30 0.95 5.26
N LEU A 32 10.07 1.43 5.14
CA LEU A 32 9.41 1.66 3.85
C LEU A 32 10.18 2.64 2.94
N PRO A 33 10.85 3.70 3.46
CA PRO A 33 11.65 4.61 2.64
C PRO A 33 12.69 3.90 1.76
N ASP A 34 13.26 2.79 2.23
CA ASP A 34 14.30 2.04 1.52
C ASP A 34 13.78 1.30 0.29
N THR A 35 12.46 1.10 0.18
CA THR A 35 11.82 0.45 -0.97
C THR A 35 11.09 1.44 -1.87
N ARG A 36 10.95 2.70 -1.46
CA ARG A 36 10.11 3.72 -2.12
C ARG A 36 10.38 3.87 -3.61
N ALA A 37 11.65 4.03 -4.00
CA ALA A 37 12.02 4.21 -5.40
C ALA A 37 11.66 2.98 -6.25
N ALA A 38 11.80 1.78 -5.69
CA ALA A 38 11.44 0.56 -6.39
C ALA A 38 9.92 0.37 -6.49
N SER A 39 9.18 0.71 -5.43
CA SER A 39 7.72 0.70 -5.43
C SER A 39 7.13 1.69 -6.44
N TRP A 40 7.69 2.90 -6.57
CA TRP A 40 7.23 3.86 -7.59
C TRP A 40 7.40 3.33 -9.01
N ARG A 41 8.52 2.67 -9.32
CA ARG A 41 8.70 2.02 -10.64
C ARG A 41 7.61 0.97 -10.91
N LEU A 42 7.20 0.21 -9.91
CA LEU A 42 6.11 -0.77 -10.07
C LEU A 42 4.76 -0.10 -10.30
N VAL A 43 4.50 1.04 -9.64
CA VAL A 43 3.30 1.85 -9.88
C VAL A 43 3.30 2.40 -11.31
N GLU A 44 4.40 2.99 -11.75
CA GLU A 44 4.56 3.52 -13.11
C GLU A 44 4.37 2.43 -14.18
N GLN A 45 4.97 1.26 -13.96
CA GLN A 45 4.78 0.09 -14.84
C GLN A 45 3.33 -0.41 -14.84
N GLY A 46 2.66 -0.39 -13.69
CA GLY A 46 1.25 -0.75 -13.56
C GLY A 46 0.34 0.22 -14.29
N ARG A 47 0.57 1.52 -14.14
CA ARG A 47 -0.18 2.60 -14.83
C ARG A 47 0.01 2.57 -16.35
N SER A 48 1.19 2.18 -16.83
CA SER A 48 1.44 2.02 -18.27
C SER A 48 0.90 0.71 -18.86
N GLY A 49 0.32 -0.17 -18.03
CA GLY A 49 -0.14 -1.49 -18.47
C GLY A 49 0.98 -2.49 -18.78
N SER A 50 2.25 -2.13 -18.49
CA SER A 50 3.43 -2.97 -18.77
C SER A 50 3.69 -4.06 -17.73
N ALA A 51 3.00 -4.02 -16.58
CA ALA A 51 3.12 -5.01 -15.52
C ALA A 51 1.75 -5.50 -15.00
N PRO A 52 1.66 -6.75 -14.53
CA PRO A 52 0.42 -7.26 -13.94
C PRO A 52 -0.05 -6.44 -12.73
N VAL A 53 -1.36 -6.15 -12.69
CA VAL A 53 -2.03 -5.36 -11.65
C VAL A 53 -1.68 -5.80 -10.23
N ARG A 54 -1.46 -7.10 -10.01
CA ARG A 54 -1.09 -7.64 -8.70
C ARG A 54 0.14 -6.98 -8.07
N ARG A 55 1.15 -6.66 -8.88
CA ARG A 55 2.39 -6.00 -8.42
C ARG A 55 2.16 -4.52 -8.16
N HIS A 56 1.32 -3.90 -8.97
CA HIS A 56 0.86 -2.52 -8.80
C HIS A 56 0.15 -2.35 -7.44
N LEU A 57 -0.81 -3.22 -7.12
CA LEU A 57 -1.53 -3.20 -5.84
C LEU A 57 -0.61 -3.29 -4.63
N GLY A 58 0.38 -4.19 -4.67
CA GLY A 58 1.37 -4.33 -3.59
C GLY A 58 2.17 -3.04 -3.37
N ALA A 59 2.66 -2.43 -4.46
CA ALA A 59 3.43 -1.18 -4.38
C ALA A 59 2.60 0.02 -3.89
N LEU A 60 1.34 0.14 -4.35
CA LEU A 60 0.42 1.18 -3.87
C LEU A 60 0.19 1.07 -2.36
N MET A 61 -0.01 -0.14 -1.83
CA MET A 61 -0.19 -0.37 -0.40
C MET A 61 1.02 0.12 0.41
N HIS A 62 2.25 -0.24 -0.01
CA HIS A 62 3.47 0.18 0.68
C HIS A 62 3.69 1.69 0.61
N LEU A 63 3.49 2.31 -0.55
CA LEU A 63 3.63 3.76 -0.71
C LEU A 63 2.56 4.51 0.08
N ALA A 64 1.32 4.04 0.09
CA ALA A 64 0.24 4.68 0.84
C ALA A 64 0.54 4.70 2.36
N LEU A 65 1.08 3.61 2.91
CA LEU A 65 1.54 3.56 4.31
C LEU A 65 2.77 4.43 4.55
N ASP A 66 3.76 4.43 3.64
CA ASP A 66 4.93 5.32 3.72
C ASP A 66 4.51 6.79 3.78
N HIS A 67 3.62 7.20 2.89
CA HIS A 67 3.06 8.55 2.86
C HIS A 67 2.26 8.88 4.12
N PHE A 68 1.47 7.93 4.64
CA PHE A 68 0.74 8.13 5.89
C PHE A 68 1.70 8.37 7.06
N HIS A 69 2.74 7.55 7.22
CA HIS A 69 3.73 7.69 8.29
C HIS A 69 4.53 8.99 8.21
N LEU A 70 4.74 9.53 7.00
CA LEU A 70 5.39 10.83 6.78
C LEU A 70 4.45 12.04 6.94
N GLY A 71 3.18 11.84 7.32
CA GLY A 71 2.21 12.93 7.43
C GLY A 71 1.66 13.43 6.09
N ARG A 72 1.97 12.76 4.98
CA ARG A 72 1.54 13.11 3.60
C ARG A 72 0.17 12.50 3.30
N TRP A 73 -0.84 12.91 4.06
CA TRP A 73 -2.15 12.25 4.08
C TRP A 73 -2.93 12.38 2.77
N ASP A 74 -2.75 13.48 2.02
CA ASP A 74 -3.38 13.65 0.71
C ASP A 74 -2.82 12.68 -0.34
N GLU A 75 -1.50 12.49 -0.37
CA GLU A 75 -0.85 11.47 -1.20
C GLU A 75 -1.29 10.07 -0.79
N ALA A 76 -1.33 9.77 0.52
CA ALA A 76 -1.77 8.47 1.02
C ALA A 76 -3.21 8.15 0.59
N ALA A 77 -4.12 9.13 0.72
CA ALA A 77 -5.51 8.99 0.29
C ALA A 77 -5.65 8.78 -1.22
N ARG A 78 -4.86 9.51 -2.04
CA ARG A 78 -4.86 9.34 -3.51
C ARG A 78 -4.39 7.96 -3.93
N LEU A 79 -3.29 7.47 -3.36
CA LEU A 79 -2.78 6.12 -3.64
C LEU A 79 -3.77 5.03 -3.20
N ALA A 80 -4.44 5.23 -2.07
CA ALA A 80 -5.48 4.33 -1.62
C ALA A 80 -6.70 4.32 -2.54
N ALA A 81 -7.15 5.49 -3.01
CA ALA A 81 -8.26 5.58 -3.96
C ALA A 81 -7.95 4.87 -5.30
N GLU A 82 -6.73 5.03 -5.81
CA GLU A 82 -6.26 4.28 -6.99
C GLU A 82 -6.28 2.77 -6.75
N GLY A 83 -5.81 2.32 -5.58
CA GLY A 83 -5.85 0.91 -5.20
C GLY A 83 -7.27 0.33 -5.13
N VAL A 84 -8.23 1.07 -4.58
CA VAL A 84 -9.65 0.68 -4.57
C VAL A 84 -10.19 0.53 -6.00
N ALA A 85 -9.95 1.52 -6.86
CA ALA A 85 -10.43 1.49 -8.25
C ALA A 85 -9.84 0.30 -9.04
N LEU A 86 -8.56 -0.02 -8.83
CA LEU A 86 -7.93 -1.20 -9.44
C LEU A 86 -8.53 -2.51 -8.91
N CYS A 87 -8.82 -2.58 -7.61
CA CYS A 87 -9.47 -3.76 -7.03
C CYS A 87 -10.86 -4.01 -7.64
N GLU A 88 -11.65 -2.96 -7.83
CA GLU A 88 -12.98 -3.04 -8.44
C GLU A 88 -12.91 -3.41 -9.93
N THR A 89 -11.97 -2.82 -10.67
CA THR A 89 -11.82 -3.04 -12.12
C THR A 89 -11.36 -4.45 -12.46
N HIS A 90 -10.49 -5.04 -11.62
CA HIS A 90 -9.81 -6.30 -11.91
C HIS A 90 -10.23 -7.48 -11.03
N ASP A 91 -11.35 -7.35 -10.32
CA ASP A 91 -11.90 -8.39 -9.42
C ASP A 91 -10.92 -8.84 -8.32
N TYR A 92 -10.16 -7.88 -7.78
CA TYR A 92 -9.25 -8.09 -6.64
C TYR A 92 -9.90 -7.65 -5.33
N GLY A 93 -11.18 -7.98 -5.12
CA GLY A 93 -11.97 -7.57 -3.96
C GLY A 93 -11.29 -7.85 -2.61
N PHE A 94 -10.59 -8.99 -2.48
CA PHE A 94 -9.80 -9.32 -1.29
C PHE A 94 -8.77 -8.24 -0.93
N TYR A 95 -8.19 -7.52 -1.89
CA TYR A 95 -7.15 -6.53 -1.61
C TYR A 95 -7.69 -5.14 -1.30
N ALA A 96 -9.00 -4.91 -1.49
CA ALA A 96 -9.61 -3.62 -1.23
C ALA A 96 -9.50 -3.19 0.25
N TRP A 97 -9.46 -4.15 1.19
CA TRP A 97 -9.39 -3.82 2.62
C TRP A 97 -8.12 -3.04 2.99
N TYR A 98 -6.98 -3.31 2.33
CA TYR A 98 -5.73 -2.59 2.61
C TYR A 98 -5.87 -1.09 2.33
N PHE A 99 -6.52 -0.75 1.22
CA PHE A 99 -6.72 0.64 0.83
C PHE A 99 -7.81 1.32 1.65
N GLN A 100 -8.87 0.58 1.99
CA GLN A 100 -9.90 1.04 2.93
C GLN A 100 -9.31 1.30 4.31
N TYR A 101 -8.34 0.50 4.75
CA TYR A 101 -7.60 0.73 6.00
C TYR A 101 -6.82 2.05 5.95
N VAL A 102 -6.08 2.32 4.86
CA VAL A 102 -5.39 3.60 4.69
C VAL A 102 -6.37 4.78 4.68
N GLN A 103 -7.50 4.65 3.98
CA GLN A 103 -8.54 5.69 3.99
C GLN A 103 -9.11 5.90 5.39
N ALA A 104 -9.31 4.83 6.17
CA ALA A 104 -9.83 4.91 7.54
C ALA A 104 -8.86 5.66 8.46
N ILE A 105 -7.58 5.30 8.45
CA ILE A 105 -6.56 5.97 9.29
C ILE A 105 -6.34 7.42 8.86
N VAL A 106 -6.43 7.75 7.56
CA VAL A 106 -6.38 9.15 7.08
C VAL A 106 -7.61 9.93 7.57
N SER A 107 -8.79 9.33 7.53
CA SER A 107 -10.02 9.95 8.04
C SER A 107 -9.90 10.22 9.54
N ALA A 108 -9.38 9.25 10.29
CA ALA A 108 -9.18 9.36 11.74
C ALA A 108 -8.23 10.51 12.12
N VAL A 109 -7.05 10.63 11.48
CA VAL A 109 -6.09 11.71 11.80
C VAL A 109 -6.60 13.11 11.40
N ARG A 110 -7.61 13.18 10.53
CA ARG A 110 -8.31 14.42 10.14
C ARG A 110 -9.50 14.76 11.03
N GLY A 111 -9.84 13.90 12.00
CA GLY A 111 -11.01 14.07 12.85
C GLY A 111 -12.34 13.64 12.20
N ASP A 112 -12.31 13.05 11.01
CA ASP A 112 -13.49 12.46 10.36
C ASP A 112 -13.72 11.03 10.89
N THR A 113 -14.22 10.97 12.12
CA THR A 113 -14.51 9.71 12.82
C THR A 113 -15.65 8.92 12.17
N ALA A 114 -16.59 9.61 11.50
CA ALA A 114 -17.71 8.99 10.80
C ALA A 114 -17.21 8.16 9.60
N SER A 115 -16.41 8.76 8.72
CA SER A 115 -15.83 8.04 7.58
C SER A 115 -14.88 6.93 8.03
N SER A 116 -14.04 7.19 9.04
CA SER A 116 -13.15 6.17 9.62
C SER A 116 -13.93 4.96 10.14
N THR A 117 -15.07 5.18 10.81
CA THR A 117 -15.91 4.11 11.33
C THR A 117 -16.58 3.35 10.20
N ALA A 118 -17.15 4.04 9.22
CA ALA A 118 -17.82 3.42 8.08
C ALA A 118 -16.88 2.50 7.27
N LEU A 119 -15.64 2.95 7.03
CA LEU A 119 -14.61 2.17 6.34
C LEU A 119 -14.18 0.95 7.15
N THR A 120 -13.91 1.11 8.45
CA THR A 120 -13.59 -0.01 9.35
C THR A 120 -14.71 -1.06 9.36
N GLN A 121 -15.97 -0.63 9.43
CA GLN A 121 -17.12 -1.54 9.38
C GLN A 121 -17.23 -2.28 8.04
N ARG A 122 -16.86 -1.64 6.93
CA ARG A 122 -16.80 -2.30 5.61
C ARG A 122 -15.73 -3.39 5.58
N ILE A 123 -14.55 -3.13 6.16
CA ILE A 123 -13.48 -4.14 6.29
C ILE A 123 -13.94 -5.33 7.12
N ILE A 124 -14.55 -5.08 8.29
CA ILE A 124 -15.04 -6.14 9.20
C ILE A 124 -16.11 -6.99 8.52
N ARG A 125 -17.11 -6.37 7.88
CA ARG A 125 -18.20 -7.10 7.20
C ARG A 125 -17.70 -8.01 6.08
N TRP A 126 -16.61 -7.67 5.42
CA TRP A 126 -16.02 -8.52 4.39
C TRP A 126 -15.31 -9.75 4.97
N SER A 127 -14.88 -9.70 6.24
CA SER A 127 -14.16 -10.79 6.92
C SER A 127 -15.03 -11.80 7.67
N ALA A 128 -16.35 -11.56 7.72
CA ALA A 128 -17.35 -12.42 8.36
C ALA A 128 -17.96 -13.40 7.36
#